data_AF-A0A6I7WIS0-F1
#
_entry.id   AF-A0A6I7WIS0-F1
#
_cell.length_a   1.000
_cell.length_b   1.000
_cell.length_c   1.000
_cell.angle_alpha   90.00
_cell.angle_beta   90.00
_cell.angle_gamma   90.00
#
_symmetry.space_group_name_H-M   'P 1'
#
loop_
_entity.id
_entity.type
_entity.pdbx_description
1 polymer ?
#
loop_
_entity_poly.entity_id
_entity_poly.type
_entity_poly.pdbx_seq_one_letter_code
_entity_poly.pdbx_strand_id
1 'polypeptide(L)'
;MRLPTVFHIEPKKDYNEQLNFYQGKLNHLARLAHQKKTSSVLVFEGWDAGGKGGAIRRLTHALDARNYQVIPIAAPTDEERVQHYLWRFWRHMPRAGRVTIYDRSWYGRVLVERVEDFASKQEWTRAYSEIANFEQALIEHGIVLLKFWLHIRSGRTITPL
;
A
#
# COMPACT_ATOMS: atom_id res chain seq x y z
N MET A 1 -31.87 -10.78 2.60
CA MET A 1 -31.17 -11.92 3.24
C MET A 1 -29.98 -11.35 4.04
N ARG A 2 -30.05 -11.31 5.38
CA ARG A 2 -28.91 -10.88 6.22
C ARG A 2 -28.04 -12.10 6.47
N LEU A 3 -26.80 -12.09 5.96
CA LEU A 3 -25.80 -13.08 6.34
C LEU A 3 -25.39 -12.85 7.80
N PRO A 4 -25.36 -13.89 8.65
CA PRO A 4 -24.83 -13.76 10.00
C PRO A 4 -23.32 -13.57 9.90
N THR A 5 -22.83 -12.36 10.18
CA THR A 5 -21.38 -12.11 10.27
C THR A 5 -20.93 -12.32 11.71
N VAL A 6 -20.59 -13.56 12.05
CA VAL A 6 -19.80 -13.82 13.26
C VAL A 6 -18.35 -13.47 12.91
N PHE A 7 -17.85 -12.36 13.43
CA PHE A 7 -16.43 -12.03 13.33
C PHE A 7 -15.68 -12.89 14.34
N HIS A 8 -15.11 -14.01 13.88
CA HIS A 8 -14.19 -14.79 14.70
C HIS A 8 -12.83 -14.09 14.68
N ILE A 9 -12.45 -13.50 15.82
CA ILE A 9 -11.10 -12.96 16.02
C ILE A 9 -10.24 -14.14 16.46
N GLU A 10 -9.22 -14.48 15.67
CA GLU A 10 -8.34 -15.60 16.02
C GLU A 10 -7.62 -15.36 17.36
N PRO A 11 -7.42 -16.42 18.17
CA PRO A 11 -6.59 -16.35 19.35
C PRO A 11 -5.19 -15.83 19.02
N LYS A 12 -4.63 -15.02 19.94
CA LYS A 12 -3.32 -14.38 19.75
C LYS A 12 -2.17 -15.36 19.47
N LYS A 13 -2.25 -16.59 20.01
CA LYS A 13 -1.25 -17.64 19.81
C LYS A 13 -1.24 -18.10 18.34
N ASP A 14 -2.41 -18.44 17.81
CA ASP A 14 -2.58 -18.93 16.44
C ASP A 14 -2.17 -17.85 15.41
N TYR A 15 -2.51 -16.59 15.71
CA TYR A 15 -2.05 -15.44 14.91
C TYR A 15 -0.52 -15.35 14.82
N ASN A 16 0.20 -15.47 15.94
CA ASN A 16 1.65 -15.34 15.95
C ASN A 16 2.34 -16.50 15.21
N GLU A 17 1.80 -17.71 15.32
CA GLU A 17 2.30 -18.88 14.59
C GLU A 17 2.13 -18.69 13.08
N GLN A 18 0.95 -18.25 12.64
CA GLN A 18 0.69 -17.93 11.24
C GLN A 18 1.56 -16.76 10.75
N LEU A 19 1.70 -15.71 11.55
CA LEU A 19 2.54 -14.55 11.22
C LEU A 19 3.98 -14.98 10.96
N ASN A 20 4.58 -15.75 11.87
CA ASN A 20 5.95 -16.25 11.73
C ASN A 20 6.11 -17.11 10.47
N PHE A 21 5.14 -18.00 10.21
CA PHE A 21 5.14 -18.85 9.02
C PHE A 21 5.10 -18.04 7.72
N TYR A 22 4.20 -17.07 7.61
CA TYR A 22 4.08 -16.24 6.42
C TYR A 22 5.25 -15.24 6.26
N GLN A 23 5.84 -14.77 7.35
CA GLN A 23 7.08 -13.99 7.30
C GLN A 23 8.25 -14.81 6.77
N GLY A 24 8.37 -16.09 7.16
CA GLY A 24 9.36 -17.00 6.58
C GLY A 24 9.18 -17.19 5.07
N LYS A 25 7.94 -17.40 4.62
CA LYS A 25 7.60 -17.50 3.19
C LYS A 25 7.93 -16.21 2.44
N LEU A 26 7.55 -15.06 2.99
CA LEU A 26 7.81 -13.76 2.39
C LEU A 26 9.32 -13.50 2.28
N ASN A 27 10.10 -13.82 3.31
CA ASN A 27 11.56 -13.70 3.26
C ASN A 27 12.15 -14.52 2.11
N HIS A 28 11.74 -15.79 1.99
CA HIS A 28 12.20 -16.67 0.92
C HIS A 28 11.87 -16.10 -0.47
N LEU A 29 10.61 -15.69 -0.69
CA LEU A 29 10.17 -15.13 -1.96
C LEU A 29 10.89 -13.82 -2.30
N ALA A 30 11.09 -12.93 -1.32
CA ALA A 30 11.80 -11.67 -1.51
C ALA A 30 13.26 -11.90 -1.91
N ARG A 31 13.94 -12.89 -1.31
CA ARG A 31 15.30 -13.27 -1.69
C ARG A 31 15.37 -13.83 -3.11
N LEU A 32 14.41 -14.68 -3.48
CA LEU A 32 14.32 -15.23 -4.83
C LEU A 32 14.07 -14.13 -5.88
N ALA A 33 13.14 -13.21 -5.60
CA ALA A 33 12.86 -12.06 -6.45
C ALA A 33 14.10 -11.17 -6.61
N HIS A 34 14.85 -10.94 -5.53
CA HIS A 34 16.11 -10.20 -5.56
C HIS A 34 17.17 -10.84 -6.46
N GLN A 35 17.33 -12.17 -6.37
CA GLN A 35 18.24 -12.94 -7.22
C GLN A 35 17.84 -12.85 -8.70
N LYS A 36 16.54 -12.98 -8.98
CA LYS A 36 15.95 -12.89 -10.33
C LYS A 36 15.80 -11.47 -10.86
N LYS A 37 16.17 -10.46 -10.07
CA LYS A 37 16.02 -9.03 -10.41
C LYS A 37 14.58 -8.58 -10.66
N THR A 38 13.61 -9.34 -10.14
CA THR A 38 12.18 -8.99 -10.18
C THR A 38 11.87 -8.02 -9.05
N SER A 39 11.54 -6.77 -9.39
CA SER A 39 11.18 -5.74 -8.41
C SER A 39 9.70 -5.81 -8.03
N SER A 40 9.37 -5.30 -6.83
CA SER A 40 7.98 -5.20 -6.38
C SER A 40 7.65 -3.81 -5.87
N VAL A 41 6.42 -3.38 -6.14
CA VAL A 41 5.83 -2.17 -5.54
C VAL A 41 4.58 -2.58 -4.78
N LEU A 42 4.54 -2.23 -3.50
CA LEU A 42 3.41 -2.52 -2.62
C LEU A 42 2.73 -1.21 -2.26
N VAL A 43 1.43 -1.12 -2.48
CA VAL A 43 0.61 0.07 -2.21
C VAL A 43 -0.36 -0.24 -1.08
N PHE A 44 -0.29 0.52 0.00
CA PHE A 44 -1.21 0.42 1.13
C PHE A 44 -2.11 1.65 1.21
N GLU A 45 -3.39 1.44 0.94
CA GLU A 45 -4.47 2.40 1.12
C GLU A 45 -5.48 1.89 2.16
N GLY A 46 -6.39 2.76 2.60
CA GLY A 46 -7.42 2.43 3.57
C GLY A 46 -7.68 3.59 4.53
N TRP A 47 -8.65 3.39 5.42
CA TRP A 47 -9.06 4.41 6.39
C TRP A 47 -7.90 4.93 7.25
N ASP A 48 -8.05 6.14 7.77
CA ASP A 48 -7.21 6.63 8.85
C ASP A 48 -7.39 5.75 10.08
N ALA A 49 -6.28 5.47 10.78
CA ALA A 49 -6.20 4.41 11.78
C ALA A 49 -6.61 3.00 11.27
N GLY A 50 -6.65 2.78 9.96
CA GLY A 50 -7.01 1.52 9.28
C GLY A 50 -6.04 0.34 9.49
N GLY A 51 -4.99 0.51 10.30
CA GLY A 51 -3.99 -0.54 10.56
C GLY A 51 -2.85 -0.64 9.55
N LYS A 52 -2.73 0.30 8.60
CA LYS A 52 -1.69 0.33 7.55
C LYS A 52 -0.27 0.22 8.12
N GLY A 53 0.10 1.13 9.02
CA GLY A 53 1.44 1.14 9.63
C GLY A 53 1.79 -0.16 10.36
N GLY A 54 0.82 -0.78 11.04
CA GLY A 54 1.00 -2.08 11.69
C GLY A 54 1.23 -3.21 10.70
N ALA A 55 0.48 -3.22 9.58
CA ALA A 55 0.67 -4.19 8.50
C ALA A 55 2.03 -4.03 7.82
N ILE A 56 2.40 -2.79 7.46
CA ILE A 56 3.70 -2.47 6.84
C ILE A 56 4.84 -2.89 7.77
N ARG A 57 4.77 -2.58 9.07
CA ARG A 57 5.78 -2.98 10.05
C ARG A 57 5.98 -4.49 10.09
N ARG A 58 4.90 -5.27 10.17
CA ARG A 58 4.98 -6.75 10.16
C ARG A 58 5.52 -7.30 8.85
N LEU A 59 5.20 -6.65 7.73
CA LEU A 59 5.73 -7.02 6.43
C LEU A 59 7.25 -6.78 6.37
N THR A 60 7.72 -5.61 6.80
CA THR A 60 9.15 -5.27 6.73
C THR A 60 10.01 -6.08 7.69
N HIS A 61 9.45 -6.60 8.78
CA HIS A 61 10.14 -7.57 9.66
C HIS A 61 10.60 -8.85 8.93
N ALA A 62 9.97 -9.21 7.80
CA ALA A 62 10.37 -10.36 6.99
C ALA A 62 11.44 -10.03 5.93
N LEU A 63 11.75 -8.76 5.71
CA LEU A 63 12.59 -8.31 4.58
C LEU A 63 13.98 -7.87 5.04
N ASP A 64 14.98 -8.06 4.18
CA ASP A 64 16.31 -7.47 4.37
C ASP A 64 16.23 -5.95 4.21
N ALA A 65 16.63 -5.19 5.23
CA ALA A 65 16.57 -3.73 5.27
C ALA A 65 17.32 -3.02 4.12
N ARG A 66 18.25 -3.71 3.45
CA ARG A 66 18.98 -3.17 2.29
C ARG A 66 18.20 -3.27 0.98
N ASN A 67 17.14 -4.09 0.98
CA ASN A 67 16.40 -4.48 -0.22
C ASN A 67 14.98 -3.89 -0.27
N TYR A 68 14.58 -3.09 0.72
CA TYR A 68 13.33 -2.35 0.67
C TYR A 68 13.48 -0.88 1.07
N GLN A 69 12.49 -0.09 0.69
CA GLN A 69 12.25 1.25 1.23
C GLN A 69 10.75 1.43 1.50
N VAL A 70 10.42 2.21 2.52
CA VAL A 70 9.04 2.62 2.83
C VAL A 70 8.91 4.11 2.55
N ILE A 71 7.94 4.47 1.72
CA ILE A 71 7.65 5.82 1.27
C ILE A 71 6.31 6.25 1.88
N PRO A 72 6.32 7.03 2.97
CA PRO A 72 5.10 7.65 3.48
C PRO A 72 4.72 8.82 2.57
N ILE A 73 3.47 8.86 2.12
CA ILE A 73 2.97 9.96 1.29
C ILE A 73 2.20 10.96 2.15
N ALA A 74 2.68 12.20 2.12
CA ALA A 74 2.07 13.36 2.75
C ALA A 74 1.66 14.40 1.69
N ALA A 75 1.18 15.56 2.15
CA ALA A 75 0.91 16.70 1.28
C ALA A 75 2.13 17.03 0.40
N PRO A 76 1.93 17.39 -0.88
CA PRO A 76 3.04 17.63 -1.79
C PRO A 76 3.82 18.89 -1.39
N THR A 77 5.14 18.83 -1.55
CA THR A 77 6.06 19.98 -1.42
C THR A 77 5.88 20.98 -2.55
N ASP A 78 6.46 22.17 -2.44
CA ASP A 78 6.42 23.17 -3.52
C ASP A 78 7.06 22.65 -4.82
N GLU A 79 8.14 21.87 -4.71
CA GLU A 79 8.76 21.21 -5.87
C GLU A 79 7.80 20.19 -6.50
N GLU A 80 7.15 19.36 -5.70
CA GLU A 80 6.22 18.35 -6.22
C GLU A 80 4.98 19.00 -6.86
N ARG A 81 4.53 20.16 -6.36
CA ARG A 81 3.37 20.90 -6.87
C ARG A 81 3.56 21.48 -8.26
N VAL A 82 4.80 21.83 -8.63
CA VAL A 82 5.10 22.36 -9.98
C VAL A 82 5.35 21.26 -11.01
N GLN A 83 5.41 20.00 -10.57
CA GLN A 83 5.59 18.84 -11.44
C GLN A 83 4.25 18.17 -11.77
N HIS A 84 4.28 17.26 -12.74
CA HIS A 84 3.15 16.34 -12.94
C HIS A 84 2.90 15.53 -11.65
N TYR A 85 1.63 15.37 -11.24
CA TYR A 85 1.25 14.67 -9.99
C TYR A 85 1.98 13.33 -9.79
N LEU A 86 2.08 12.53 -10.86
CA LEU A 86 2.71 11.21 -10.80
C LEU A 86 4.25 11.22 -10.69
N TRP A 87 4.90 12.37 -10.91
CA TRP A 87 6.36 12.50 -10.88
C TRP A 87 6.94 12.06 -9.55
N ARG A 88 6.34 12.49 -8.43
CA ARG A 88 6.82 12.17 -7.08
C ARG A 88 6.85 10.66 -6.81
N PHE A 89 5.95 9.89 -7.42
CA PHE A 89 5.93 8.43 -7.26
C PHE A 89 6.93 7.74 -8.19
N TRP A 90 7.11 8.24 -9.42
CA TRP A 90 8.14 7.73 -10.34
C TRP A 90 9.54 7.77 -9.71
N ARG A 91 9.83 8.81 -8.92
CA ARG A 91 11.13 9.02 -8.25
C ARG A 91 11.51 7.92 -7.27
N HIS A 92 10.53 7.16 -6.75
CA HIS A 92 10.78 6.11 -5.76
C HIS A 92 10.62 4.69 -6.32
N MET A 93 10.58 4.52 -7.65
CA MET A 93 10.55 3.20 -8.24
C MET A 93 11.77 2.35 -7.81
N PRO A 94 11.56 1.07 -7.48
CA PRO A 94 12.62 0.23 -6.93
C PRO A 94 13.68 -0.10 -7.98
N ARG A 95 14.95 -0.11 -7.57
CA ARG A 95 16.02 -0.74 -8.35
C ARG A 95 15.74 -2.25 -8.52
N ALA A 96 16.33 -2.85 -9.55
CA ALA A 96 16.16 -4.26 -9.89
C ALA A 96 16.25 -5.21 -8.67
N GLY A 97 15.18 -5.98 -8.44
CA GLY A 97 15.10 -6.95 -7.35
C GLY A 97 14.85 -6.35 -5.96
N ARG A 98 14.47 -5.06 -5.86
CA ARG A 98 14.13 -4.40 -4.59
C ARG A 98 12.62 -4.17 -4.47
N VAL A 99 12.21 -3.82 -3.26
CA VAL A 99 10.82 -3.57 -2.89
C VAL A 99 10.63 -2.10 -2.51
N THR A 100 9.68 -1.41 -3.15
CA THR A 100 9.20 -0.11 -2.66
C THR A 100 7.82 -0.31 -2.04
N ILE A 101 7.64 0.17 -0.81
CA ILE A 101 6.37 0.09 -0.08
C ILE A 101 5.84 1.50 0.11
N TYR A 102 4.63 1.75 -0.38
CA TYR A 102 3.92 3.02 -0.25
C TYR A 102 2.92 2.95 0.91
N ASP A 103 3.09 3.82 1.92
CA ASP A 103 2.08 4.10 2.95
C ASP A 103 1.28 5.33 2.51
N ARG A 104 0.09 5.09 1.94
CA ARG A 104 -0.58 5.96 0.95
C ARG A 104 0.23 6.10 -0.35
N SER A 105 -0.43 6.51 -1.42
CA SER A 105 0.14 6.44 -2.78
C SER A 105 -0.50 7.44 -3.75
N TRP A 106 -0.28 7.23 -5.04
CA TRP A 106 -0.94 7.98 -6.12
C TRP A 106 -2.47 7.91 -6.07
N TYR A 107 -3.07 6.95 -5.38
CA TYR A 107 -4.51 6.91 -5.15
C TYR A 107 -5.04 8.11 -4.34
N GLY A 108 -4.19 8.86 -3.63
CA GLY A 108 -4.57 10.09 -2.90
C GLY A 108 -5.41 11.07 -3.75
N ARG A 109 -5.02 11.27 -5.01
CA ARG A 109 -5.72 12.12 -6.00
C ARG A 109 -7.18 11.76 -6.23
N VAL A 110 -7.52 10.48 -6.19
CA VAL A 110 -8.89 9.97 -6.42
C VAL A 110 -9.59 9.56 -5.13
N LEU A 111 -8.93 9.73 -3.99
CA LEU A 111 -9.41 9.46 -2.63
C LEU A 111 -9.48 10.77 -1.84
N VAL A 112 -8.55 10.99 -0.90
CA VAL A 112 -8.60 12.13 0.02
C VAL A 112 -8.56 13.47 -0.69
N GLU A 113 -7.72 13.66 -1.72
CA GLU A 113 -7.63 14.95 -2.42
C GLU A 113 -8.93 15.28 -3.17
N ARG A 114 -9.68 14.25 -3.58
CA ARG A 114 -10.99 14.43 -4.22
C ARG A 114 -12.09 14.78 -3.21
N VAL A 115 -12.05 14.20 -2.01
CA VAL A 115 -13.10 14.40 -0.98
C VAL A 115 -12.89 15.71 -0.23
N GLU A 116 -11.64 16.09 -0.01
CA GLU A 116 -11.25 17.30 0.72
C GLU A 116 -10.98 18.51 -0.21
N ASP A 117 -11.37 18.43 -1.49
CA ASP A 117 -11.20 19.49 -2.50
C ASP A 117 -9.74 19.98 -2.70
N PHE A 118 -8.74 19.13 -2.41
CA PHE A 118 -7.33 19.43 -2.70
C PHE A 118 -6.94 19.22 -4.17
N ALA A 119 -7.82 18.61 -4.96
CA ALA A 119 -7.70 18.48 -6.40
C ALA A 119 -9.00 18.92 -7.08
N SER A 120 -8.88 19.73 -8.13
CA SER A 120 -10.03 20.15 -8.93
C SER A 120 -10.71 18.94 -9.59
N LYS A 121 -11.99 19.10 -9.96
CA LYS A 121 -12.75 18.07 -10.67
C LYS A 121 -12.04 17.56 -11.91
N GLN A 122 -11.42 18.47 -12.66
CA GLN A 122 -10.70 18.13 -13.89
C GLN A 122 -9.47 17.27 -13.58
N GLU A 123 -8.70 17.63 -12.55
CA GLU A 123 -7.51 16.89 -12.13
C GLU A 123 -7.83 15.47 -11.68
N TRP A 124 -8.77 15.28 -10.73
CA TRP A 124 -9.06 13.93 -10.24
C TRP A 124 -9.79 13.08 -11.27
N THR A 125 -10.58 13.68 -12.17
CA THR A 125 -11.23 12.92 -13.26
C THR A 125 -10.18 12.38 -14.23
N ARG A 126 -9.20 13.20 -14.62
CA ARG A 126 -8.11 12.79 -15.51
C ARG A 126 -7.17 11.76 -14.84
N ALA A 127 -6.99 11.86 -13.52
CA ALA A 127 -6.08 10.98 -12.78
C ALA A 127 -6.43 9.50 -12.88
N TYR A 128 -7.69 9.12 -13.10
CA TYR A 128 -8.07 7.70 -13.27
C TYR A 128 -7.31 7.03 -14.43
N SER A 129 -7.27 7.66 -15.61
CA SER A 129 -6.56 7.10 -16.75
C SER A 129 -5.05 7.24 -16.61
N GLU A 130 -4.57 8.34 -16.03
CA GLU A 130 -3.14 8.53 -15.75
C GLU A 130 -2.58 7.46 -14.80
N ILE A 131 -3.30 7.14 -13.73
CA ILE A 131 -2.93 6.09 -12.78
C ILE A 131 -2.94 4.73 -13.47
N ALA A 132 -3.97 4.43 -14.26
CA ALA A 132 -4.04 3.16 -14.99
C ALA A 132 -2.85 2.99 -15.95
N ASN A 133 -2.53 4.02 -16.73
CA ASN A 133 -1.40 4.01 -17.65
C ASN A 133 -0.05 3.90 -16.91
N PHE A 134 0.08 4.59 -15.79
CA PHE A 134 1.26 4.50 -14.94
C PHE A 134 1.47 3.08 -14.41
N GLU A 135 0.44 2.47 -13.84
CA GLU A 135 0.51 1.10 -13.33
C GLU A 135 0.79 0.09 -14.45
N GLN A 136 0.19 0.29 -15.62
CA GLN A 136 0.45 -0.54 -16.80
C GLN A 136 1.93 -0.46 -17.20
N ALA A 137 2.52 0.73 -17.27
CA ALA A 137 3.94 0.89 -17.59
C ALA A 137 4.86 0.17 -16.58
N LEU A 138 4.49 0.15 -15.29
CA LEU A 138 5.25 -0.59 -14.27
C LEU A 138 5.16 -2.11 -14.51
N ILE A 139 3.95 -2.61 -14.78
CA ILE A 139 3.71 -4.04 -15.00
C ILE A 139 4.39 -4.53 -16.28
N GLU A 140 4.33 -3.74 -17.36
CA GLU A 140 5.00 -4.05 -18.64
C GLU A 140 6.52 -4.06 -18.49
N HIS A 141 7.08 -3.20 -17.64
CA HIS A 141 8.49 -3.26 -17.25
C HIS A 141 8.83 -4.51 -16.40
N GLY A 142 7.84 -5.27 -15.92
CA GLY A 142 8.02 -6.48 -15.12
C GLY A 142 8.06 -6.24 -13.62
N ILE A 143 7.56 -5.09 -13.14
CA ILE A 143 7.37 -4.85 -11.71
C ILE A 143 6.12 -5.59 -11.23
N VAL A 144 6.27 -6.33 -10.13
CA VAL A 144 5.12 -6.93 -9.43
C VAL A 144 4.44 -5.85 -8.60
N LEU A 145 3.29 -5.37 -9.06
CA LEU A 145 2.48 -4.37 -8.37
C LEU A 145 1.40 -5.05 -7.49
N LEU A 146 1.44 -4.80 -6.19
CA LEU A 146 0.48 -5.30 -5.21
C LEU A 146 -0.24 -4.13 -4.55
N LYS A 147 -1.57 -4.15 -4.56
CA LYS A 147 -2.41 -3.04 -4.06
C LYS A 147 -3.33 -3.54 -2.96
N PHE A 148 -3.23 -2.96 -1.78
CA PHE A 148 -3.97 -3.34 -0.58
C PHE A 148 -4.86 -2.20 -0.13
N TRP A 149 -6.15 -2.48 0.05
CA TRP A 149 -7.09 -1.59 0.73
C TRP A 149 -7.46 -2.17 2.09
N LEU A 150 -7.05 -1.49 3.16
CA LEU A 150 -7.35 -1.90 4.53
C LEU A 150 -8.68 -1.28 4.96
N HIS A 151 -9.72 -2.11 4.96
CA HIS A 151 -11.05 -1.74 5.39
C HIS A 151 -11.30 -2.20 6.83
N ILE A 152 -11.36 -1.26 7.76
CA ILE A 152 -11.91 -1.48 9.10
C ILE A 152 -13.40 -1.16 9.05
N ARG A 153 -14.22 -2.10 9.54
CA ARG A 153 -15.63 -1.83 9.84
C ARG A 153 -15.69 -1.14 11.20
N SER A 154 -16.37 0.00 11.33
CA SER A 154 -16.59 0.57 12.66
C SER A 154 -17.36 -0.42 13.53
N GLY A 155 -16.75 -0.81 14.64
CA GLY A 155 -17.43 -1.52 15.69
C GLY A 155 -18.36 -0.54 16.39
N ARG A 156 -19.65 -0.84 16.38
CA ARG A 156 -20.69 -0.20 17.18
C ARG A 156 -20.20 -0.03 18.62
N THR A 157 -20.33 1.17 19.17
CA THR A 157 -20.19 1.46 20.60
C THR A 157 -20.82 0.34 21.41
N ILE A 158 -20.03 -0.32 22.25
CA ILE A 158 -20.56 -1.18 23.30
C ILE A 158 -21.23 -0.21 24.28
N THR A 159 -22.53 0.03 24.14
CA THR A 159 -23.30 0.64 25.23
C THR A 159 -23.27 -0.38 26.37
N PRO A 160 -22.70 -0.03 27.54
CA PRO A 160 -22.85 -0.87 28.72
C PRO A 160 -24.34 -0.93 29.06
N LEU A 161 -24.83 -2.14 29.35
CA LEU A 161 -26.10 -2.32 30.05
C LEU A 161 -26.01 -1.69 31.44
#